data_AF-U4PRG3-F1
#
_entry.id   AF-U4PRG3-F1
#
_cell.length_a   1.000
_cell.length_b   1.000
_cell.length_c   1.000
_cell.angle_alpha   90.00
_cell.angle_beta   90.00
_cell.angle_gamma   90.00
#
_symmetry.space_group_name_H-M   'P 1'
#
loop_
_entity.id
_entity.type
_entity.pdbx_description
1 polymer ?
#
loop_
_entity_poly.entity_id
_entity_poly.type
_entity_poly.pdbx_seq_one_letter_code
_entity_poly.pdbx_strand_id
1 'polypeptide(L)'
;MFTLFFSPGSCSRASHIVLEESGLPYKAHRVNFAEGEQRSEAFLKINPKGRVPALATESGVLTETPAILAFIAQMAPEKKLAPLDDPFEFALMQSFNAFISSTVHVAHAHGRRGSRWASKDSSLEDMKAKVPQTMGECFELIEHGMLRGPWVLGTAYSVADPYLFVMSGWLESDGVDIARFPKVHDHFRRMNDRPAVQRALAGERG
;
A
#
# COMPACT_ATOMS: atom_id res chain seq x y z
N MET A 1 -8.38 -9.93 18.94
CA MET A 1 -9.13 -9.25 17.83
C MET A 1 -8.28 -8.12 17.26
N PHE A 2 -8.15 -8.00 15.94
CA PHE A 2 -7.31 -6.95 15.32
C PHE A 2 -7.98 -5.57 15.29
N THR A 3 -7.17 -4.51 15.35
CA THR A 3 -7.61 -3.13 15.03
C THR A 3 -6.67 -2.53 13.99
N LEU A 4 -7.19 -2.22 12.81
CA LEU A 4 -6.47 -1.53 11.75
C LEU A 4 -6.67 -0.02 11.90
N PHE A 5 -5.58 0.70 12.13
CA PHE A 5 -5.54 2.16 12.03
C PHE A 5 -5.26 2.57 10.59
N PHE A 6 -6.19 3.28 9.96
CA PHE A 6 -6.15 3.60 8.54
C PHE A 6 -6.53 5.07 8.27
N SER A 7 -6.18 5.58 7.09
CA SER A 7 -6.71 6.85 6.59
C SER A 7 -7.18 6.66 5.15
N PRO A 8 -8.39 7.12 4.78
CA PRO A 8 -8.95 6.90 3.43
C PRO A 8 -8.00 7.32 2.31
N GLY A 9 -7.85 6.46 1.30
CA GLY A 9 -6.99 6.73 0.14
C GLY A 9 -5.48 6.65 0.39
N SER A 10 -5.04 6.39 1.63
CA SER A 10 -3.62 6.20 1.95
C SER A 10 -3.16 4.75 1.73
N CYS A 11 -1.85 4.50 1.92
CA CYS A 11 -1.27 3.16 1.77
C CYS A 11 -1.89 2.11 2.71
N SER A 12 -2.58 2.52 3.79
CA SER A 12 -3.28 1.59 4.69
C SER A 12 -4.40 0.82 4.01
N ARG A 13 -4.91 1.31 2.86
CA ARG A 13 -5.90 0.61 2.05
C ARG A 13 -5.42 -0.79 1.63
N ALA A 14 -4.11 -0.97 1.37
CA ALA A 14 -3.57 -2.28 1.02
C ALA A 14 -3.79 -3.29 2.15
N SER A 15 -3.49 -2.91 3.40
CA SER A 15 -3.74 -3.74 4.58
C SER A 15 -5.23 -3.95 4.84
N HIS A 16 -6.07 -2.95 4.56
CA HIS A 16 -7.52 -3.07 4.68
C HIS A 16 -8.08 -4.12 3.71
N ILE A 17 -7.67 -4.07 2.45
CA ILE A 17 -8.05 -5.06 1.43
C ILE A 17 -7.57 -6.45 1.84
N VAL A 18 -6.34 -6.60 2.33
CA VAL A 18 -5.82 -7.91 2.75
C VAL A 18 -6.57 -8.47 3.97
N LEU A 19 -7.00 -7.62 4.91
CA LEU A 19 -7.88 -8.06 6.00
C LEU A 19 -9.24 -8.55 5.45
N GLU A 20 -9.83 -7.85 4.49
CA GLU A 20 -11.08 -8.26 3.82
C GLU A 20 -10.95 -9.57 3.03
N GLU A 21 -9.80 -9.81 2.39
CA GLU A 21 -9.49 -11.09 1.71
C GLU A 21 -9.27 -12.23 2.71
N SER A 22 -8.66 -11.92 3.85
CA SER A 22 -8.33 -12.92 4.88
C SER A 22 -9.57 -13.46 5.59
N GLY A 23 -10.63 -12.65 5.71
CA GLY A 23 -11.79 -12.96 6.54
C GLY A 23 -11.51 -12.95 8.05
N LEU A 24 -10.31 -12.52 8.48
CA LEU A 24 -9.96 -12.41 9.89
C LEU A 24 -10.79 -11.29 10.54
N PRO A 25 -11.24 -11.48 11.80
CA PRO A 25 -12.04 -10.47 12.49
C PRO A 25 -11.19 -9.25 12.88
N TYR A 26 -11.60 -8.06 12.45
CA TYR A 26 -10.93 -6.81 12.77
C TYR A 26 -11.92 -5.66 13.01
N LYS A 27 -11.44 -4.59 13.65
CA LYS A 27 -12.08 -3.27 13.64
C LYS A 27 -11.25 -2.32 12.80
N ALA A 28 -11.90 -1.49 12.00
CA ALA A 28 -11.25 -0.39 11.29
C ALA A 28 -11.37 0.89 12.13
N HIS A 29 -10.24 1.54 12.42
CA HIS A 29 -10.19 2.81 13.13
C HIS A 29 -9.59 3.88 12.21
N ARG A 30 -10.41 4.86 11.85
CA ARG A 30 -10.00 5.95 10.97
C ARG A 30 -9.15 6.95 11.75
N VAL A 31 -8.00 7.32 11.17
CA VAL A 31 -7.12 8.40 11.64
C VAL A 31 -7.31 9.61 10.73
N ASN A 32 -7.78 10.72 11.29
CA ASN A 32 -8.10 11.95 10.59
C ASN A 32 -6.84 12.78 10.30
N PHE A 33 -6.35 12.66 9.06
CA PHE A 33 -5.19 13.41 8.61
C PHE A 33 -5.42 14.92 8.46
N ALA A 34 -6.67 15.34 8.23
CA ALA A 34 -7.01 16.76 8.08
C ALA A 34 -6.91 17.50 9.41
N GLU A 35 -7.24 16.82 10.52
CA GLU A 35 -7.12 17.35 11.89
C GLU A 35 -5.75 17.07 12.51
N GLY A 36 -4.85 16.43 11.78
CA GLY A 36 -3.51 16.10 12.28
C GLY A 36 -3.51 15.01 13.36
N GLU A 37 -4.55 14.17 13.45
CA GLU A 37 -4.69 13.14 14.49
C GLU A 37 -3.49 12.19 14.56
N GLN A 38 -2.84 11.91 13.42
CA GLN A 38 -1.61 11.11 13.35
C GLN A 38 -0.41 11.72 14.09
N ARG A 39 -0.51 12.95 14.54
CA ARG A 39 0.47 13.68 15.36
C ARG A 39 0.01 13.87 16.81
N SER A 40 -1.21 13.48 17.14
CA SER A 40 -1.72 13.55 18.51
C SER A 40 -0.91 12.64 19.44
N GLU A 41 -0.82 13.02 20.71
CA GLU A 41 -0.17 12.19 21.74
C GLU A 41 -0.80 10.78 21.80
N ALA A 42 -2.13 10.71 21.66
CA ALA A 42 -2.87 9.45 21.67
C ALA A 42 -2.43 8.52 20.52
N PHE A 43 -2.33 9.02 19.29
CA PHE A 43 -1.90 8.19 18.18
C PHE A 43 -0.39 7.89 18.21
N LEU A 44 0.45 8.81 18.70
CA LEU A 44 1.89 8.58 18.82
C LEU A 44 2.23 7.51 19.86
N LYS A 45 1.37 7.30 20.88
CA LYS A 45 1.47 6.14 21.79
C LYS A 45 1.23 4.80 21.08
N ILE A 46 0.45 4.80 19.99
CA ILE A 46 0.18 3.59 19.18
C ILE A 46 1.28 3.40 18.13
N ASN A 47 1.59 4.45 17.37
CA ASN A 47 2.66 4.46 16.37
C ASN A 47 3.49 5.73 16.49
N PRO A 48 4.70 5.68 17.09
CA PRO A 48 5.54 6.85 17.29
C PRO A 48 6.02 7.48 15.97
N LYS A 49 5.93 6.77 14.83
CA LYS A 49 6.23 7.33 13.50
C LYS A 49 5.14 8.28 13.01
N GLY A 50 3.94 8.23 13.62
CA GLY A 50 2.77 9.02 13.25
C GLY A 50 2.33 8.76 11.81
N ARG A 51 2.22 7.48 11.43
CA ARG A 51 1.81 7.01 10.10
C ARG A 51 0.75 5.91 10.21
N VAL A 52 -0.02 5.76 9.14
CA VAL A 52 -0.84 4.55 8.90
C VAL A 52 -0.20 3.76 7.74
N PRO A 53 -0.43 2.44 7.64
CA PRO A 53 -1.17 1.62 8.58
C PRO A 53 -0.42 1.37 9.90
N ALA A 54 -1.21 1.13 10.96
CA ALA A 54 -0.77 0.39 12.14
C ALA A 54 -1.81 -0.71 12.42
N LEU A 55 -1.37 -1.90 12.79
CA LEU A 55 -2.24 -3.02 13.12
C LEU A 55 -2.01 -3.41 14.58
N ALA A 56 -2.96 -3.09 15.45
CA ALA A 56 -2.94 -3.58 16.82
C ALA A 56 -3.42 -5.03 16.87
N THR A 57 -2.64 -5.86 17.55
CA THR A 57 -2.86 -7.28 17.78
C THR A 57 -2.82 -7.58 19.27
N GLU A 58 -3.08 -8.82 19.66
CA GLU A 58 -2.94 -9.25 21.06
C GLU A 58 -1.49 -9.26 21.56
N SER A 59 -0.52 -9.36 20.64
CA SER A 59 0.91 -9.35 20.96
C SER A 59 1.56 -7.96 20.87
N GLY A 60 0.80 -6.93 20.49
CA GLY A 60 1.31 -5.58 20.29
C GLY A 60 0.95 -4.99 18.93
N VAL A 61 1.59 -3.88 18.58
CA VAL A 61 1.30 -3.10 17.36
C VAL A 61 2.33 -3.38 16.28
N LEU A 62 1.88 -3.83 15.11
CA LEU A 62 2.68 -3.92 13.90
C LEU A 62 2.56 -2.63 13.09
N THR A 63 3.66 -2.25 12.47
CA THR A 63 3.76 -1.09 11.55
C THR A 63 4.59 -1.51 10.34
N GLU A 64 4.57 -0.68 9.30
CA GLU A 64 5.07 -0.99 7.95
C GLU A 64 4.13 -1.90 7.15
N THR A 65 3.70 -1.40 5.99
CA THR A 65 2.76 -2.11 5.12
C THR A 65 3.27 -3.50 4.75
N PRO A 66 4.50 -3.73 4.25
CA PRO A 66 4.96 -5.08 3.89
C PRO A 66 4.93 -6.08 5.05
N ALA A 67 5.26 -5.63 6.27
CA ALA A 67 5.26 -6.48 7.46
C ALA A 67 3.82 -6.88 7.85
N ILE A 68 2.89 -5.91 7.83
CA ILE A 68 1.47 -6.16 8.11
C ILE A 68 0.87 -7.11 7.05
N LEU A 69 1.17 -6.89 5.77
CA LEU A 69 0.67 -7.73 4.68
C LEU A 69 1.14 -9.18 4.83
N ALA A 70 2.43 -9.41 5.07
CA ALA A 70 2.98 -10.74 5.30
C ALA A 70 2.38 -11.41 6.54
N PHE A 71 2.24 -10.67 7.65
CA PHE A 71 1.63 -11.16 8.88
C PHE A 71 0.18 -11.63 8.64
N ILE A 72 -0.64 -10.83 7.95
CA ILE A 72 -2.03 -11.23 7.69
C ILE A 72 -2.09 -12.50 6.82
N ALA A 73 -1.22 -12.63 5.80
CA ALA A 73 -1.15 -13.84 4.99
C ALA A 73 -0.78 -15.09 5.82
N GLN A 74 0.15 -14.95 6.76
CA GLN A 74 0.55 -16.03 7.68
C GLN A 74 -0.56 -16.40 8.69
N MET A 75 -1.40 -15.44 9.07
CA MET A 75 -2.53 -15.67 9.98
C MET A 75 -3.74 -16.32 9.30
N ALA A 76 -3.82 -16.31 7.97
CA ALA A 76 -4.87 -16.95 7.18
C ALA A 76 -4.27 -17.81 6.03
N PRO A 77 -3.45 -18.84 6.35
CA PRO A 77 -2.75 -19.62 5.34
C PRO A 77 -3.69 -20.35 4.37
N GLU A 78 -4.90 -20.70 4.82
CA GLU A 78 -5.93 -21.34 4.01
C GLU A 78 -6.45 -20.45 2.86
N LYS A 79 -6.26 -19.14 2.96
CA LYS A 79 -6.62 -18.17 1.92
C LYS A 79 -5.57 -18.06 0.81
N LYS A 80 -4.38 -18.64 1.01
CA LYS A 80 -3.28 -18.66 0.03
C LYS A 80 -2.91 -17.25 -0.47
N LEU A 81 -2.87 -16.28 0.45
CA LEU A 81 -2.56 -14.87 0.13
C LEU A 81 -1.05 -14.62 -0.05
N ALA A 82 -0.21 -15.63 0.17
CA ALA A 82 1.22 -15.62 -0.10
C ALA A 82 1.69 -17.07 -0.35
N PRO A 83 2.79 -17.29 -1.10
CA PRO A 83 3.40 -18.60 -1.29
C PRO A 83 4.20 -19.03 -0.05
N LEU A 84 3.51 -19.37 1.04
CA LEU A 84 4.13 -19.66 2.34
C LEU A 84 4.96 -20.95 2.36
N ASP A 85 4.76 -21.82 1.38
CA ASP A 85 5.44 -23.11 1.20
C ASP A 85 6.61 -23.05 0.19
N ASP A 86 6.81 -21.92 -0.50
CA ASP A 86 7.92 -21.68 -1.41
C ASP A 86 8.73 -20.45 -0.94
N PRO A 87 9.89 -20.65 -0.30
CA PRO A 87 10.71 -19.56 0.21
C PRO A 87 11.18 -18.58 -0.86
N PHE A 88 11.41 -19.04 -2.09
CA PHE A 88 11.91 -18.20 -3.17
C PHE A 88 10.79 -17.33 -3.75
N GLU A 89 9.63 -17.91 -4.03
CA GLU A 89 8.46 -17.15 -4.47
C GLU A 89 7.98 -16.17 -3.38
N PHE A 90 8.08 -16.55 -2.11
CA PHE A 90 7.81 -15.63 -1.00
C PHE A 90 8.81 -14.48 -0.96
N ALA A 91 10.10 -14.76 -1.17
CA ALA A 91 11.12 -13.72 -1.24
C ALA A 91 10.91 -12.77 -2.43
N LEU A 92 10.46 -13.27 -3.58
CA LEU A 92 10.12 -12.43 -4.74
C LEU A 92 8.92 -11.52 -4.45
N MET A 93 7.88 -12.03 -3.79
CA MET A 93 6.76 -11.22 -3.31
C MET A 93 7.22 -10.12 -2.35
N GLN A 94 8.09 -10.47 -1.40
CA GLN A 94 8.63 -9.52 -0.43
C GLN A 94 9.56 -8.50 -1.09
N SER A 95 10.34 -8.90 -2.10
CA SER A 95 11.17 -8.00 -2.90
C SER A 95 10.32 -6.97 -3.64
N PHE A 96 9.20 -7.40 -4.23
CA PHE A 96 8.25 -6.51 -4.87
C PHE A 96 7.63 -5.51 -3.87
N ASN A 97 7.15 -5.99 -2.73
CA ASN A 97 6.62 -5.13 -1.66
C ASN A 97 7.67 -4.17 -1.10
N ALA A 98 8.92 -4.61 -0.99
CA ALA A 98 10.04 -3.78 -0.57
C ALA A 98 10.24 -2.65 -1.58
N PHE A 99 10.31 -2.94 -2.89
CA PHE A 99 10.43 -1.94 -3.94
C PHE A 99 9.31 -0.90 -3.89
N ILE A 100 8.05 -1.34 -3.71
CA ILE A 100 6.94 -0.40 -3.52
C ILE A 100 7.19 0.51 -2.31
N SER A 101 7.51 -0.08 -1.16
CA SER A 101 7.62 0.69 0.09
C SER A 101 8.83 1.62 0.14
N SER A 102 9.95 1.25 -0.47
CA SER A 102 11.22 1.95 -0.38
C SER A 102 11.49 2.87 -1.57
N THR A 103 10.80 2.65 -2.70
CA THR A 103 11.06 3.37 -3.95
C THR A 103 9.80 4.04 -4.46
N VAL A 104 8.76 3.28 -4.83
CA VAL A 104 7.55 3.82 -5.48
C VAL A 104 6.78 4.77 -4.56
N HIS A 105 6.47 4.32 -3.35
CA HIS A 105 5.77 5.14 -2.36
C HIS A 105 6.65 6.31 -1.89
N VAL A 106 7.97 6.16 -1.89
CA VAL A 106 8.90 7.25 -1.58
C VAL A 106 8.86 8.32 -2.68
N ALA A 107 8.84 7.95 -3.96
CA ALA A 107 8.67 8.87 -5.09
C ALA A 107 7.38 9.69 -4.95
N HIS A 108 6.24 9.04 -4.75
CA HIS A 108 4.96 9.72 -4.45
C HIS A 108 5.07 10.67 -3.24
N ALA A 109 5.74 10.23 -2.17
CA ALA A 109 5.85 11.01 -0.94
C ALA A 109 6.65 12.31 -1.11
N HIS A 110 7.54 12.44 -2.10
CA HIS A 110 8.25 13.69 -2.36
C HIS A 110 7.30 14.82 -2.78
N GLY A 111 6.26 14.52 -3.57
CA GLY A 111 5.29 15.55 -4.00
C GLY A 111 4.29 15.95 -2.93
N ARG A 112 3.91 15.02 -2.05
CA ARG A 112 2.90 15.28 -0.99
C ARG A 112 3.50 15.69 0.34
N ARG A 113 4.74 15.25 0.61
CA ARG A 113 5.40 15.29 1.94
C ARG A 113 6.88 15.65 1.83
N GLY A 114 7.26 16.45 0.83
CA GLY A 114 8.62 16.95 0.63
C GLY A 114 9.26 17.58 1.87
N SER A 115 8.44 18.16 2.77
CA SER A 115 8.89 18.72 4.05
C SER A 115 9.57 17.74 5.00
N ARG A 116 9.50 16.43 4.73
CA ARG A 116 10.29 15.41 5.44
C ARG A 116 11.77 15.46 5.11
N TRP A 117 12.16 16.06 3.98
CA TRP A 117 13.53 16.06 3.46
C TRP A 117 14.07 17.46 3.18
N ALA A 118 13.21 18.47 3.02
CA ALA A 118 13.64 19.85 2.76
C ALA A 118 12.72 20.87 3.44
N SER A 119 13.24 22.07 3.69
CA SER A 119 12.48 23.17 4.32
C SER A 119 12.35 24.42 3.45
N LYS A 120 13.02 24.45 2.28
CA LYS A 120 12.96 25.59 1.35
C LYS A 120 11.86 25.36 0.33
N ASP A 121 11.01 26.35 0.10
CA ASP A 121 9.92 26.27 -0.89
C ASP A 121 10.42 25.85 -2.27
N SER A 122 11.55 26.41 -2.73
CA SER A 122 12.16 26.04 -4.01
C SER A 122 12.54 24.56 -4.10
N SER A 123 12.99 23.95 -2.99
CA SER A 123 13.31 22.52 -2.95
C SER A 123 12.04 21.66 -2.92
N LEU A 124 10.97 22.14 -2.26
CA LEU A 124 9.68 21.44 -2.23
C LEU A 124 9.04 21.40 -3.62
N GLU A 125 9.07 22.54 -4.33
CA GLU A 125 8.55 22.62 -5.71
C GLU A 125 9.38 21.77 -6.69
N ASP A 126 10.71 21.75 -6.57
CA ASP A 126 11.58 20.90 -7.39
C ASP A 126 11.30 19.40 -7.18
N MET A 127 11.26 18.96 -5.91
CA MET A 127 10.91 17.57 -5.58
C MET A 127 9.52 17.17 -6.10
N LYS A 128 8.54 18.08 -6.02
CA LYS A 128 7.18 17.84 -6.53
C LYS A 128 7.16 17.77 -8.05
N ALA A 129 7.89 18.64 -8.75
CA ALA A 129 7.99 18.64 -10.20
C ALA A 129 8.65 17.35 -10.76
N LYS A 130 9.45 16.66 -9.94
CA LYS A 130 10.04 15.36 -10.30
C LYS A 130 9.11 14.16 -10.18
N VAL A 131 7.99 14.27 -9.47
CA VAL A 131 7.09 13.13 -9.22
C VAL A 131 6.56 12.46 -10.49
N PRO A 132 6.07 13.18 -11.53
CA PRO A 132 5.59 12.52 -12.75
C PRO A 132 6.69 11.68 -13.44
N GLN A 133 7.93 12.16 -13.41
CA GLN A 133 9.08 11.43 -13.96
C GLN A 133 9.39 10.19 -13.11
N THR A 134 9.60 10.35 -11.80
CA THR A 134 10.05 9.25 -10.92
C THR A 134 9.00 8.18 -10.72
N MET A 135 7.72 8.56 -10.61
CA MET A 135 6.60 7.60 -10.62
C MET A 135 6.48 6.90 -11.97
N GLY A 136 6.61 7.64 -13.07
CA GLY A 136 6.64 7.07 -14.41
C GLY A 136 7.71 5.98 -14.56
N GLU A 137 8.97 6.29 -14.22
CA GLU A 137 10.11 5.36 -14.28
C GLU A 137 9.91 4.14 -13.37
N CYS A 138 9.36 4.33 -12.17
CA CYS A 138 9.01 3.20 -11.29
C CYS A 138 7.99 2.26 -11.95
N PHE A 139 6.98 2.80 -12.61
CA PHE A 139 5.95 2.01 -13.25
C PHE A 139 6.36 1.42 -14.59
N GLU A 140 7.30 2.03 -15.33
CA GLU A 140 7.98 1.38 -16.47
C GLU A 140 8.69 0.09 -16.02
N LEU A 141 9.42 0.14 -14.89
CA LEU A 141 10.08 -1.05 -14.34
C LEU A 141 9.07 -2.10 -13.87
N ILE A 142 7.99 -1.69 -13.22
CA ILE A 142 6.92 -2.63 -12.81
C ILE A 142 6.30 -3.27 -14.04
N GLU A 143 5.88 -2.48 -15.03
CA GLU A 143 5.26 -2.92 -16.26
C GLU A 143 6.16 -3.92 -17.00
N HIS A 144 7.45 -3.65 -17.16
CA HIS A 144 8.29 -4.47 -18.04
C HIS A 144 9.11 -5.54 -17.32
N GLY A 145 9.37 -5.41 -16.01
CA GLY A 145 10.32 -6.27 -15.29
C GLY A 145 9.80 -6.96 -14.03
N MET A 146 8.74 -6.46 -13.39
CA MET A 146 8.33 -6.96 -12.07
C MET A 146 6.92 -7.56 -12.02
N LEU A 147 5.96 -6.99 -12.76
CA LEU A 147 4.61 -7.52 -12.88
C LEU A 147 4.57 -8.66 -13.91
N ARG A 148 4.51 -9.90 -13.42
CA ARG A 148 4.43 -11.10 -14.28
C ARG A 148 3.10 -11.18 -15.04
N GLY A 149 1.99 -10.87 -14.37
CA GLY A 149 0.64 -10.80 -14.95
C GLY A 149 -0.11 -12.14 -14.95
N PRO A 150 -1.44 -12.14 -14.71
CA PRO A 150 -2.28 -10.97 -14.41
C PRO A 150 -2.11 -10.43 -12.99
N TRP A 151 -1.52 -11.20 -12.07
CA TRP A 151 -1.15 -10.76 -10.72
C TRP A 151 0.35 -10.52 -10.62
N VAL A 152 0.81 -9.92 -9.52
CA VAL A 152 2.24 -9.61 -9.28
C VAL A 152 3.12 -10.85 -9.49
N LEU A 153 2.72 -11.99 -8.92
CA LEU A 153 3.46 -13.26 -9.02
C LEU A 153 3.05 -14.12 -10.21
N GLY A 154 2.25 -13.60 -11.14
CA GLY A 154 1.81 -14.31 -12.34
C GLY A 154 0.36 -14.76 -12.19
N THR A 155 0.11 -16.07 -12.25
CA THR A 155 -1.24 -16.63 -12.12
C THR A 155 -1.77 -16.62 -10.69
N ALA A 156 -0.90 -16.51 -9.69
CA ALA A 156 -1.28 -16.51 -8.28
C ALA A 156 -1.48 -15.08 -7.75
N TYR A 157 -2.66 -14.82 -7.18
CA TYR A 157 -2.93 -13.61 -6.40
C TYR A 157 -2.18 -13.65 -5.08
N SER A 158 -1.72 -12.49 -4.60
CA SER A 158 -0.95 -12.37 -3.37
C SER A 158 -1.22 -11.03 -2.66
N VAL A 159 -0.71 -10.89 -1.44
CA VAL A 159 -0.76 -9.61 -0.72
C VAL A 159 0.02 -8.47 -1.40
N ALA A 160 0.87 -8.76 -2.39
CA ALA A 160 1.52 -7.72 -3.19
C ALA A 160 0.54 -6.98 -4.12
N ASP A 161 -0.55 -7.64 -4.52
CA ASP A 161 -1.53 -7.09 -5.45
C ASP A 161 -2.32 -5.90 -4.86
N PRO A 162 -2.84 -5.95 -3.61
CA PRO A 162 -3.39 -4.78 -2.94
C PRO A 162 -2.42 -3.60 -2.82
N TYR A 163 -1.12 -3.85 -2.65
CA TYR A 163 -0.16 -2.76 -2.54
C TYR A 163 0.08 -2.08 -3.90
N LEU A 164 0.28 -2.88 -4.96
CA LEU A 164 0.37 -2.36 -6.33
C LEU A 164 -0.90 -1.60 -6.73
N PHE A 165 -2.08 -2.14 -6.40
CA PHE A 165 -3.37 -1.50 -6.67
C PHE A 165 -3.45 -0.08 -6.09
N VAL A 166 -3.05 0.09 -4.83
CA VAL A 166 -3.08 1.40 -4.18
C VAL A 166 -2.11 2.37 -4.84
N MET A 167 -0.89 1.95 -5.17
CA MET A 167 0.07 2.82 -5.88
C MET A 167 -0.44 3.21 -7.27
N SER A 168 -1.03 2.25 -7.99
CA SER A 168 -1.58 2.47 -9.34
C SER A 168 -2.71 3.50 -9.30
N GLY A 169 -3.54 3.48 -8.25
CA GLY A 169 -4.60 4.46 -8.03
C GLY A 169 -4.10 5.89 -7.71
N TRP A 170 -2.81 6.10 -7.49
CA TRP A 170 -2.23 7.43 -7.26
C TRP A 170 -1.62 8.07 -8.52
N LEU A 171 -1.38 7.28 -9.57
CA LEU A 171 -0.70 7.70 -10.80
C LEU A 171 -1.29 8.98 -11.41
N GLU A 172 -2.61 9.03 -11.57
CA GLU A 172 -3.29 10.21 -12.14
C GLU A 172 -2.98 11.47 -11.34
N SER A 173 -3.05 11.39 -10.00
CA SER A 173 -2.78 12.51 -9.10
C SER A 173 -1.30 12.91 -9.06
N ASP A 174 -0.43 12.03 -9.53
CA ASP A 174 1.01 12.20 -9.67
C ASP A 174 1.41 12.62 -11.09
N GLY A 175 0.43 12.90 -11.97
CA GLY A 175 0.68 13.38 -13.34
C GLY A 175 1.09 12.29 -14.32
N VAL A 176 0.77 11.03 -14.04
CA VAL A 176 1.10 9.87 -14.88
C VAL A 176 -0.17 9.20 -15.36
N ASP A 177 -0.32 9.07 -16.68
CA ASP A 177 -1.40 8.32 -17.30
C ASP A 177 -1.16 6.80 -17.17
N ILE A 178 -2.06 6.11 -16.47
CA ILE A 178 -1.99 4.65 -16.28
C ILE A 178 -2.11 3.88 -17.60
N ALA A 179 -2.72 4.46 -18.64
CA ALA A 179 -2.84 3.81 -19.96
C ALA A 179 -1.49 3.56 -20.64
N ARG A 180 -0.41 4.21 -20.17
CA ARG A 180 0.98 3.93 -20.58
C ARG A 180 1.46 2.53 -20.19
N PHE A 181 0.81 1.90 -19.20
CA PHE A 181 1.23 0.64 -18.61
C PHE A 181 0.11 -0.40 -18.74
N PRO A 182 -0.01 -1.09 -19.90
CA PRO A 182 -1.15 -1.98 -20.16
C PRO A 182 -1.35 -3.09 -19.14
N LYS A 183 -0.29 -3.76 -18.65
CA LYS A 183 -0.44 -4.81 -17.63
C LYS A 183 -0.83 -4.24 -16.28
N VAL A 184 -0.25 -3.11 -15.87
CA VAL A 184 -0.64 -2.42 -14.64
C VAL A 184 -2.10 -1.96 -14.72
N HIS A 185 -2.52 -1.42 -15.87
CA HIS A 185 -3.91 -0.98 -16.06
C HIS A 185 -4.89 -2.17 -15.99
N ASP A 186 -4.57 -3.30 -16.64
CA ASP A 186 -5.37 -4.53 -16.53
C ASP A 186 -5.42 -5.04 -15.08
N HIS A 187 -4.28 -5.07 -14.38
CA HIS A 187 -4.21 -5.41 -12.95
C HIS A 187 -5.11 -4.50 -12.11
N PHE A 188 -5.04 -3.19 -12.31
CA PHE A 188 -5.84 -2.22 -11.59
C PHE A 188 -7.35 -2.42 -11.81
N ARG A 189 -7.76 -2.74 -13.04
CA ARG A 189 -9.17 -3.06 -13.34
C ARG A 189 -9.62 -4.34 -12.63
N ARG A 190 -8.84 -5.42 -12.74
CA ARG A 190 -9.12 -6.69 -12.05
C ARG A 190 -9.24 -6.52 -10.55
N MET A 191 -8.38 -5.70 -9.95
CA MET A 191 -8.41 -5.40 -8.52
C MET A 191 -9.68 -4.64 -8.13
N ASN A 192 -10.12 -3.65 -8.91
CA ASN A 192 -11.39 -2.95 -8.65
C ASN A 192 -12.62 -3.88 -8.66
N ASP A 193 -12.59 -4.95 -9.48
CA ASP A 193 -13.67 -5.92 -9.56
C ASP A 193 -13.69 -6.91 -8.39
N ARG A 194 -12.65 -6.93 -7.53
CA ARG A 194 -12.58 -7.85 -6.39
C ARG A 194 -13.56 -7.45 -5.28
N PRO A 195 -14.39 -8.38 -4.77
CA PRO A 195 -15.33 -8.09 -3.67
C PRO A 195 -14.66 -7.52 -2.41
N ALA A 196 -13.45 -7.99 -2.06
CA ALA A 196 -12.72 -7.48 -0.90
C ALA A 196 -12.29 -6.01 -1.07
N VAL A 197 -11.92 -5.62 -2.29
CA VAL A 197 -11.61 -4.21 -2.60
C VAL A 197 -12.85 -3.35 -2.45
N GLN A 198 -13.98 -3.79 -2.97
CA GLN A 198 -15.25 -3.06 -2.85
C GLN A 198 -15.69 -2.89 -1.37
N ARG A 199 -15.54 -3.94 -0.54
CA ARG A 199 -15.82 -3.87 0.90
C ARG A 199 -14.88 -2.90 1.62
N ALA A 200 -13.57 -3.00 1.39
CA ALA A 200 -12.59 -2.08 1.97
C ALA A 200 -12.91 -0.62 1.60
N LEU A 201 -13.20 -0.34 0.32
CA LEU A 201 -13.56 1.00 -0.15
C LEU A 201 -14.88 1.50 0.46
N ALA A 202 -15.86 0.63 0.69
CA ALA A 202 -17.09 0.98 1.39
C ALA A 202 -16.82 1.33 2.86
N GLY A 203 -15.99 0.55 3.55
CA GLY A 203 -15.59 0.79 4.94
C GLY A 203 -14.76 2.06 5.14
N GLU A 204 -14.09 2.57 4.10
CA GLU A 204 -13.37 3.86 4.16
C GLU A 204 -14.27 5.09 3.98
N ARG A 205 -15.51 4.93 3.51
CA ARG A 205 -16.47 6.02 3.30
C ARG A 205 -17.32 6.34 4.54
N GLY A 206 -17.40 5.40 5.48
CA GLY A 206 -18.04 5.58 6.79
C GLY A 206 -17.16 6.38 7.74
#